data_AF-A0AAD7LM69-F1
#
_entry.id   AF-A0AAD7LM69-F1
#
_cell.length_a   1.000
_cell.length_b   1.000
_cell.length_c   1.000
_cell.angle_alpha   90.00
_cell.angle_beta   90.00
_cell.angle_gamma   90.00
#
_symmetry.space_group_name_H-M   'P 1'
#
loop_
_entity.id
_entity.type
_entity.pdbx_description
1 polymer ?
#
loop_
_entity_poly.entity_id
_entity_poly.type
_entity_poly.pdbx_seq_one_letter_code
_entity_poly.pdbx_strand_id
1 'polypeptide(L)'
;MEETILVGDDLMMGPPSPLVPPEIASHVLEGVDLCDGILRNLFLCLQINDIEPFCQDEIALYRQCSEKRDKELRKRLQDSECKLGSSMPLDEAKERAAHLE
;
A
#
# COMPACT_ATOMS: atom_id res chain seq x y z
N MET A 1 26.82 -15.43 -1.39
CA MET A 1 25.73 -14.59 -0.85
C MET A 1 24.67 -15.59 -0.45
N GLU A 2 24.38 -15.75 0.83
CA GLU A 2 23.24 -16.59 1.24
C GLU A 2 21.99 -15.97 0.62
N GLU A 3 21.28 -16.73 -0.23
CA GLU A 3 19.98 -16.33 -0.74
C GLU A 3 19.02 -16.35 0.44
N THR A 4 18.75 -15.18 1.02
CA THR A 4 17.77 -15.04 2.08
C THR A 4 16.41 -15.36 1.48
N ILE A 5 15.81 -16.48 1.90
CA ILE A 5 14.48 -16.89 1.49
C ILE A 5 13.48 -15.89 2.10
N LEU A 6 12.78 -15.15 1.25
CA LEU A 6 11.70 -14.26 1.64
C LEU A 6 10.45 -15.09 1.97
N VAL A 7 9.89 -14.87 3.15
CA VAL A 7 8.62 -15.49 3.59
C VAL A 7 7.51 -14.46 3.67
N GLY A 8 6.26 -14.90 3.80
CA GLY A 8 5.12 -14.01 3.99
C GLY A 8 5.32 -13.00 5.14
N ASP A 9 5.98 -13.42 6.22
CA ASP A 9 6.28 -12.56 7.37
C ASP A 9 7.23 -11.40 7.02
N ASP A 10 8.14 -11.56 6.07
CA ASP A 10 9.04 -10.48 5.63
C ASP A 10 8.28 -9.35 4.94
N LEU A 11 7.12 -9.65 4.34
CA LEU A 11 6.23 -8.65 3.75
C LEU A 11 5.53 -7.79 4.82
N MET A 12 5.50 -8.26 6.07
CA MET A 12 4.83 -7.61 7.20
C MET A 12 5.78 -6.79 8.08
N MET A 13 7.07 -6.75 7.77
CA MET A 13 8.08 -6.02 8.55
C MET A 13 8.04 -4.48 8.34
N GLY A 14 7.26 -4.01 7.36
CA GLY A 14 7.09 -2.59 7.05
C GLY A 14 5.93 -1.93 7.81
N PRO A 15 5.81 -0.59 7.73
CA PRO A 15 4.61 0.10 8.20
C PRO A 15 3.39 -0.41 7.42
N PRO A 16 2.21 -0.51 8.07
CA PRO A 16 1.01 -0.96 7.40
C PRO A 16 0.66 -0.06 6.21
N SER A 17 -0.02 -0.63 5.22
CA SER A 17 -0.53 0.15 4.09
C SER A 17 -1.41 1.28 4.58
N PRO A 18 -1.30 2.48 3.97
CA PRO A 18 -2.03 3.64 4.45
C PRO A 18 -3.54 3.45 4.28
N LEU A 19 -4.31 3.85 5.29
CA LEU A 19 -5.77 3.90 5.19
C LEU A 19 -6.16 5.06 4.28
N VAL A 20 -6.94 4.76 3.23
CA VAL A 20 -7.43 5.76 2.28
C VAL A 20 -8.88 6.10 2.64
N PRO A 21 -9.20 7.34 3.03
CA PRO A 21 -10.56 7.76 3.31
C PRO A 21 -11.46 7.60 2.06
N PRO A 22 -12.70 7.08 2.19
CA PRO A 22 -13.58 6.86 1.05
C PRO A 22 -13.85 8.11 0.22
N GLU A 23 -13.88 9.28 0.85
CA GLU A 23 -14.22 10.57 0.22
C GLU A 23 -13.19 11.00 -0.82
N ILE A 24 -11.93 10.58 -0.65
CA ILE A 24 -10.81 10.93 -1.54
C ILE A 24 -10.25 9.71 -2.28
N ALA A 25 -10.82 8.52 -2.07
CA ALA A 25 -10.31 7.27 -2.62
C ALA A 25 -10.21 7.29 -4.15
N SER A 26 -11.24 7.80 -4.83
CA SER A 26 -11.25 7.91 -6.30
C SER A 26 -10.09 8.75 -6.83
N HIS A 27 -9.73 9.83 -6.14
CA HIS A 27 -8.63 10.71 -6.53
C HIS A 27 -7.26 10.11 -6.19
N VAL A 28 -7.12 9.56 -4.99
CA VAL A 28 -5.83 9.06 -4.48
C VAL A 28 -5.41 7.79 -5.23
N LEU A 29 -6.36 6.91 -5.56
CA LEU A 29 -6.10 5.62 -6.19
C LEU A 29 -5.99 5.69 -7.72
N GLU A 30 -6.35 6.82 -8.34
CA GLU A 30 -6.39 6.94 -9.80
C GLU A 30 -5.01 6.67 -10.44
N GLY A 31 -4.93 5.65 -11.29
CA GLY A 31 -3.69 5.28 -11.98
C GLY A 31 -2.59 4.70 -11.08
N VAL A 32 -2.89 4.37 -9.82
CA VAL A 32 -1.97 3.64 -8.94
C VAL A 32 -2.02 2.15 -9.30
N ASP A 33 -0.85 1.54 -9.45
CA ASP A 33 -0.75 0.08 -9.55
C ASP A 33 -1.01 -0.54 -8.17
N LEU A 34 -2.14 -1.25 -8.04
CA LEU A 34 -2.56 -1.90 -6.79
C LEU A 34 -1.89 -3.25 -6.55
N CYS A 35 -1.05 -3.71 -7.48
CA CYS A 35 -0.35 -4.99 -7.45
C CYS A 35 -1.26 -6.21 -7.64
N ASP A 36 -2.52 -6.04 -8.08
CA ASP A 36 -3.51 -7.12 -8.18
C ASP A 36 -3.05 -8.29 -9.06
N GLY A 37 -2.44 -7.98 -10.21
CA GLY A 37 -1.91 -9.00 -11.12
C GLY A 37 -0.73 -9.78 -10.51
N ILE A 38 0.17 -9.07 -9.84
CA ILE A 38 1.33 -9.67 -9.17
C ILE A 38 0.87 -10.53 -7.99
N LEU A 39 -0.07 -10.02 -7.18
CA LEU A 39 -0.65 -10.74 -6.06
C LEU A 39 -1.37 -12.02 -6.53
N ARG A 40 -2.12 -11.96 -7.63
CA ARG A 40 -2.76 -13.13 -8.23
C ARG A 40 -1.73 -14.18 -8.66
N ASN A 41 -0.62 -13.76 -9.24
CA ASN A 41 0.46 -14.68 -9.65
C ASN A 41 1.13 -15.32 -8.43
N LEU A 42 1.39 -14.54 -7.37
CA LEU A 42 1.90 -15.05 -6.10
C LEU A 42 0.97 -16.12 -5.51
N PHE A 43 -0.33 -15.85 -5.44
CA PHE A 43 -1.31 -16.83 -4.98
C PHE A 43 -1.33 -18.08 -5.85
N LEU A 44 -1.27 -17.93 -7.17
CA LEU A 44 -1.22 -19.08 -8.08
C LEU A 44 0.05 -19.92 -7.85
N CYS A 45 1.21 -19.28 -7.66
CA CYS A 45 2.45 -19.99 -7.38
C CYS A 45 2.36 -20.77 -6.06
N LEU A 46 1.84 -20.14 -5.01
CA LEU A 46 1.64 -20.79 -3.71
C LEU A 46 0.67 -21.96 -3.79
N GLN A 47 -0.39 -21.85 -4.60
CA GLN A 47 -1.34 -22.94 -4.85
C GLN A 47 -0.73 -24.14 -5.59
N ILE A 48 0.27 -23.92 -6.44
CA ILE A 48 0.89 -24.99 -7.22
C ILE A 48 2.02 -25.68 -6.44
N ASN A 49 2.80 -24.90 -5.69
CA ASN A 49 4.03 -25.39 -5.07
C ASN A 49 3.90 -25.69 -3.56
N ASP A 50 2.79 -25.30 -2.92
CA ASP A 50 2.45 -25.48 -1.50
C ASP A 50 3.45 -24.92 -0.48
N ILE A 51 4.62 -24.42 -0.89
CA ILE A 51 5.64 -23.81 -0.03
C ILE A 51 6.25 -22.55 -0.68
N GLU A 52 6.47 -21.53 0.15
CA GLU A 52 6.99 -20.21 -0.23
C GLU A 52 8.39 -20.19 -0.91
N PRO A 53 9.34 -21.11 -0.58
CA PRO A 53 10.67 -21.10 -1.21
C PRO A 53 10.67 -21.28 -2.73
N PHE A 54 9.60 -21.80 -3.33
CA PHE A 54 9.50 -21.94 -4.79
C PHE A 54 8.92 -20.70 -5.49
N CYS A 55 8.36 -19.76 -4.72
CA CYS A 55 7.66 -18.57 -5.23
C CYS A 55 8.43 -17.28 -4.95
N GLN A 56 9.76 -17.36 -4.80
CA GLN A 56 10.60 -16.23 -4.39
C GLN A 56 10.53 -15.06 -5.37
N ASP A 57 10.41 -15.34 -6.67
CA ASP A 57 10.27 -14.31 -7.69
C ASP A 57 8.95 -13.54 -7.53
N GLU A 58 7.84 -14.24 -7.35
CA GLU A 58 6.53 -13.62 -7.12
C GLU A 58 6.49 -12.84 -5.80
N ILE A 59 7.12 -13.36 -4.74
CA ILE A 59 7.22 -12.69 -3.44
C ILE A 59 8.03 -11.39 -3.59
N ALA A 60 9.18 -11.45 -4.26
CA ALA A 60 10.03 -10.28 -4.48
C ALA A 60 9.34 -9.22 -5.35
N LEU A 61 8.64 -9.64 -6.41
CA LEU A 61 7.85 -8.74 -7.26
C LEU A 61 6.72 -8.08 -6.48
N TYR A 62 5.98 -8.86 -5.67
CA TYR A 62 4.88 -8.32 -4.87
C TYR A 62 5.39 -7.31 -3.85
N ARG A 63 6.48 -7.63 -3.15
CA ARG A 63 7.13 -6.73 -2.19
C ARG A 63 7.52 -5.39 -2.82
N GLN A 64 8.21 -5.43 -3.97
CA GLN A 64 8.61 -4.20 -4.66
C GLN A 64 7.40 -3.36 -5.08
N CYS A 65 6.35 -4.02 -5.56
CA CYS A 65 5.13 -3.34 -5.95
C CYS A 65 4.41 -2.71 -4.75
N SER A 66 4.23 -3.45 -3.66
CA SER A 66 3.53 -2.96 -2.46
C SER A 66 4.28 -1.81 -1.79
N GLU A 67 5.62 -1.88 -1.72
CA GLU A 67 6.45 -0.79 -1.21
C GLU A 67 6.30 0.48 -2.06
N LYS A 68 6.31 0.35 -3.39
CA LYS A 68 6.15 1.47 -4.32
C LYS A 68 4.73 2.06 -4.24
N ARG A 69 3.71 1.21 -4.23
CA ARG A 69 2.29 1.59 -4.08
C ARG A 69 2.09 2.39 -2.79
N ASP A 70 2.52 1.84 -1.67
CA ASP A 70 2.29 2.46 -0.37
C ASP A 70 3.05 3.78 -0.22
N LYS A 71 4.23 3.91 -0.83
CA LYS A 71 4.97 5.19 -0.90
C LYS A 71 4.21 6.24 -1.71
N GLU A 72 3.67 5.88 -2.86
CA GLU A 72 2.89 6.77 -3.70
C GLU A 72 1.59 7.19 -3.00
N LEU A 73 0.87 6.24 -2.38
CA LEU A 73 -0.37 6.52 -1.65
C LEU A 73 -0.13 7.47 -0.48
N ARG A 74 0.91 7.26 0.33
CA ARG A 74 1.24 8.17 1.43
C ARG A 74 1.49 9.60 0.94
N LYS A 75 2.21 9.75 -0.17
CA LYS A 75 2.46 11.08 -0.77
C LYS A 75 1.16 11.73 -1.24
N ARG A 76 0.32 11.00 -1.96
CA ARG A 76 -0.96 11.52 -2.48
C ARG A 76 -1.95 11.88 -1.38
N LEU A 77 -2.01 11.09 -0.31
CA LEU A 77 -2.81 11.39 0.87
C LEU A 77 -2.32 12.69 1.51
N GLN A 78 -1.02 12.83 1.72
CA GLN A 78 -0.45 14.07 2.26
C GLN A 78 -0.75 15.28 1.36
N ASP A 79 -0.56 15.15 0.05
CA ASP A 79 -0.87 16.22 -0.91
C ASP A 79 -2.36 16.60 -0.90
N SER A 80 -3.24 15.61 -0.74
CA SER A 80 -4.69 15.81 -0.67
C SER A 80 -5.08 16.54 0.62
N GLU A 81 -4.57 16.10 1.77
CA GLU A 81 -4.81 16.77 3.05
C GLU A 81 -4.23 18.20 3.06
N CYS A 82 -3.04 18.43 2.50
CA CYS A 82 -2.47 19.78 2.38
C CYS A 82 -3.33 20.72 1.52
N LYS A 83 -3.85 20.23 0.38
CA LYS A 83 -4.76 21.01 -0.48
C LYS A 83 -6.09 21.28 0.22
N LEU A 84 -6.63 20.27 0.91
CA LEU A 84 -7.87 20.41 1.68
C LEU A 84 -7.66 21.45 2.79
N GLY A 85 -6.61 21.31 3.61
CA GLY A 85 -6.30 22.25 4.70
C GLY A 85 -5.97 23.67 4.22
N SER A 86 -5.49 23.85 2.99
CA SER A 86 -5.26 25.18 2.41
C SER A 86 -6.54 25.86 1.90
N SER A 87 -7.61 25.08 1.67
CA SER A 87 -8.88 25.57 1.11
C SER A 87 -10.05 25.50 2.10
N MET A 88 -9.89 24.78 3.22
CA MET A 88 -10.91 24.54 4.23
C MET A 88 -10.97 25.69 5.26
N PRO A 89 -12.17 26.19 5.59
CA PRO A 89 -12.36 27.10 6.72
C PRO A 89 -11.86 26.47 8.03
N LEU A 90 -11.25 27.28 8.90
CA LEU A 90 -10.59 26.80 10.13
C LEU A 90 -11.48 25.97 11.06
N ASP A 91 -12.79 26.18 11.06
CA ASP A 91 -13.72 25.45 11.92
C ASP A 91 -13.96 24.02 11.41
N GLU A 92 -14.09 23.82 10.09
CA GLU A 92 -14.21 22.49 9.48
C GLU A 92 -12.90 21.69 9.61
N ALA A 93 -11.75 22.37 9.54
CA ALA A 93 -10.45 21.75 9.71
C ALA A 93 -10.24 21.20 11.14
N LYS A 94 -10.75 21.90 12.16
CA LYS A 94 -10.69 21.44 13.56
C LYS A 94 -11.56 20.22 13.82
N GLU A 95 -12.74 20.17 13.21
CA GLU A 95 -13.66 19.04 13.35
C GLU A 95 -13.08 17.76 12.72
N ARG A 96 -12.46 17.87 11.53
CA ARG A 96 -11.74 16.74 10.91
C ARG A 96 -10.51 16.28 11.68
N ALA A 97 -9.73 17.21 12.25
CA ALA A 97 -8.55 16.84 13.04
C ALA A 97 -8.92 15.98 14.26
N ALA A 98 -10.09 16.23 14.87
CA ALA A 98 -10.59 15.43 15.99
C ALA A 98 -11.04 14.00 15.59
N HIS A 99 -11.23 13.72 14.31
CA HIS A 99 -11.57 12.39 13.79
C HIS A 99 -10.34 11.56 13.40
N LEU A 100 -9.14 12.13 13.50
CA LEU A 100 -7.87 11.47 13.19
C LEU A 100 -7.08 11.05 14.44
N GLU A 101 -7.57 11.37 15.65
CA GLU A 101 -7.10 10.82 16.95
C GLU A 101 -7.76 9.47 17.27
#